data_AF-A0A527YWL4-F1
#
_entry.id   AF-A0A527YWL4-F1
#
_cell.length_a   1.000
_cell.length_b   1.000
_cell.length_c   1.000
_cell.angle_alpha   90.00
_cell.angle_beta   90.00
_cell.angle_gamma   90.00
#
_symmetry.space_group_name_H-M   'P 1'
#
loop_
_entity.id
_entity.type
_entity.pdbx_description
1 polymer ?
#
loop_
_entity_poly.entity_id
_entity_poly.type
_entity_poly.pdbx_seq_one_letter_code
_entity_poly.pdbx_strand_id
1 'polypeptide(L)' 'TSPIVDCGVHYLDVMLQITDARPVEVRGMGLRLSDEIAPTMYNYGHLQVLFDDGSVGWYEAGWGPMISETAFFVKDVI' A
#
# COMPACT_ATOMS: atom_id res chain seq x y z
N THR A 1 -9.82 4.27 9.02
CA THR A 1 -9.61 4.88 7.70
C THR A 1 -9.00 3.83 6.78
N SER A 2 -9.06 4.00 5.45
CA SER A 2 -8.40 3.07 4.52
C SER A 2 -6.90 2.94 4.85
N PRO A 3 -6.33 1.71 4.91
CA PRO A 3 -4.89 1.51 5.07
C PRO A 3 -4.05 2.24 4.02
N ILE A 4 -4.57 2.31 2.80
CA ILE A 4 -3.91 2.91 1.63
C ILE A 4 -3.75 4.41 1.82
N VAL A 5 -4.77 5.09 2.33
CA VAL A 5 -4.75 6.56 2.50
C VAL A 5 -4.07 6.96 3.80
N ASP A 6 -4.15 6.13 4.84
CA ASP A 6 -3.59 6.43 6.16
C ASP A 6 -2.07 6.21 6.18
N CYS A 7 -1.61 5.00 5.86
CA CYS A 7 -0.19 4.66 5.91
C CYS A 7 0.47 4.66 4.53
N GLY A 8 -0.28 4.29 3.49
CA GLY A 8 0.23 4.05 2.15
C GLY A 8 0.82 5.27 1.45
N VAL A 9 0.36 6.48 1.80
CA VAL A 9 0.82 7.74 1.19
C VAL A 9 2.31 8.01 1.45
N HIS A 10 2.87 7.52 2.56
CA HIS A 10 4.29 7.67 2.86
C HIS A 10 5.17 6.83 1.93
N TYR A 11 4.71 5.65 1.51
CA TYR A 11 5.42 4.84 0.53
C TYR A 11 5.39 5.49 -0.86
N LEU A 12 4.27 6.10 -1.25
CA LEU A 12 4.18 6.86 -2.49
C LEU A 12 5.15 8.05 -2.51
N ASP A 13 5.28 8.77 -1.40
CA ASP A 13 6.25 9.88 -1.28
C ASP A 13 7.69 9.40 -1.49
N VAL A 14 8.06 8.28 -0.86
CA VAL A 14 9.38 7.66 -1.06
C VAL A 14 9.57 7.18 -2.50
N MET A 15 8.54 6.59 -3.12
CA MET A 15 8.60 6.19 -4.53
C MET A 15 8.87 7.38 -5.45
N LEU A 16 8.17 8.51 -5.24
CA LEU A 16 8.38 9.75 -5.98
C LEU A 16 9.81 10.29 -5.81
N GLN A 17 10.37 10.23 -4.60
CA GLN A 17 11.74 10.65 -4.33
C GLN A 17 12.80 9.75 -4.99
N ILE A 18 12.51 8.46 -5.14
CA ILE A 18 13.42 7.49 -5.77
C ILE A 18 13.40 7.62 -7.30
N THR A 19 12.21 7.70 -7.90
CA THR A 19 12.07 7.68 -9.36
C THR A 19 12.31 9.05 -9.99
N ASP A 20 12.01 10.13 -9.27
CA ASP A 20 11.93 11.50 -9.82
C ASP A 20 11.02 11.60 -11.07
N ALA A 21 10.12 10.62 -11.23
CA ALA A 21 9.26 10.44 -12.39
C ALA A 21 7.80 10.79 -12.04
N ARG A 22 7.00 11.11 -13.07
CA ARG A 22 5.60 11.48 -12.84
C ARG A 22 4.72 10.24 -12.74
N PRO A 23 3.87 10.10 -11.72
CA PRO A 23 2.90 9.02 -11.66
C PRO A 23 1.82 9.26 -12.73
N VAL A 24 1.53 8.25 -13.54
CA VAL A 24 0.58 8.33 -14.67
C VAL A 24 -0.64 7.42 -14.51
N GLU A 25 -0.53 6.35 -13.72
CA GLU A 25 -1.63 5.43 -13.49
C GLU A 25 -1.55 4.84 -12.07
N VAL A 26 -2.72 4.67 -11.44
CA VAL A 26 -2.85 4.00 -10.15
C VAL A 26 -3.76 2.78 -10.31
N ARG A 27 -3.31 1.64 -9.79
CA ARG A 27 -4.11 0.42 -9.69
C ARG A 27 -4.21 0.01 -8.23
N GLY A 28 -5.38 -0.42 -7.78
CA GLY A 28 -5.54 -0.81 -6.39
C GLY A 28 -6.65 -1.83 -6.18
N MET A 29 -6.49 -2.59 -5.11
CA MET A 29 -7.51 -3.47 -4.56
C MET A 29 -7.56 -3.34 -3.04
N GLY A 30 -8.75 -3.58 -2.48
CA GLY A 30 -8.97 -3.61 -1.04
C GLY A 30 -9.76 -4.85 -0.67
N LEU A 31 -9.44 -5.43 0.50
CA LEU A 31 -10.13 -6.62 1.01
C LEU A 31 -10.41 -6.48 2.50
N ARG A 32 -11.62 -6.89 2.89
CA ARG A 32 -12.01 -7.07 4.29
C ARG A 32 -11.63 -8.48 4.71
N LEU A 33 -10.59 -8.60 5.55
CA LEU A 33 -10.02 -9.87 5.99
C LEU A 33 -10.57 -10.36 7.33
N SER A 34 -11.31 -9.53 8.07
CA SER A 34 -11.87 -9.91 9.37
C SER A 34 -13.30 -9.42 9.53
N ASP A 35 -14.10 -10.20 10.26
CA ASP A 35 -15.45 -9.84 10.65
C ASP A 35 -15.52 -8.80 11.78
N GLU A 36 -14.37 -8.50 12.41
CA GLU A 36 -14.26 -7.57 13.54
C GLU A 36 -14.25 -6.09 13.11
N ILE A 37 -14.15 -5.80 11.81
CA ILE A 37 -14.23 -4.44 11.27
C ILE A 37 -15.61 -4.16 10.65
N ALA A 38 -15.97 -2.88 10.50
CA ALA A 38 -17.24 -2.49 9.92
C ALA A 38 -17.47 -3.10 8.51
N PRO A 39 -18.71 -3.49 8.14
CA PRO A 39 -19.00 -4.14 6.85
C PRO A 39 -18.66 -3.31 5.62
N THR A 40 -18.59 -1.99 5.75
CA THR A 40 -18.25 -1.04 4.67
C THR A 40 -16.77 -0.68 4.65
N MET A 41 -15.94 -1.38 5.42
CA MET A 41 -14.52 -1.08 5.60
C MET A 41 -13.66 -2.25 5.11
N TYR A 42 -12.41 -1.95 4.76
CA TYR A 42 -11.38 -2.93 4.46
C TYR A 42 -10.15 -2.64 5.31
N ASN A 43 -9.46 -3.71 5.72
CA ASN A 43 -8.26 -3.65 6.54
C ASN A 43 -7.00 -4.13 5.80
N TYR A 44 -7.12 -4.46 4.51
CA TYR A 44 -6.00 -4.77 3.63
C TYR A 44 -6.17 -4.08 2.29
N GLY A 45 -5.08 -3.58 1.72
CA GLY A 45 -5.04 -3.12 0.34
C GLY A 45 -3.67 -3.31 -0.29
N HIS A 46 -3.69 -3.49 -1.61
CA HIS A 46 -2.52 -3.49 -2.48
C HIS A 46 -2.67 -2.33 -3.46
N LEU A 47 -1.61 -1.54 -3.64
CA LEU A 47 -1.60 -0.41 -4.57
C LEU A 47 -0.35 -0.46 -5.45
N GLN A 48 -0.54 -0.16 -6.73
CA GLN A 48 0.53 0.01 -7.72
C GLN A 48 0.44 1.40 -8.34
N VAL A 49 1.59 1.98 -8.62
CA VAL A 49 1.78 3.27 -9.27
C VAL A 49 2.69 3.06 -10.46
N LEU A 50 2.19 3.38 -11.65
CA LEU A 50 3.00 3.37 -12.87
C LEU A 50 3.48 4.79 -13.12
N PHE A 51 4.76 4.92 -13.47
CA PHE A 51 5.41 6.18 -13.75
C PHE A 51 5.68 6.36 -15.25
N ASP A 52 5.88 7.60 -15.68
CA ASP A 52 6.11 7.93 -17.10
C ASP A 52 7.47 7.47 -17.65
N ASP A 53 8.42 7.14 -16.78
CA ASP A 53 9.70 6.51 -17.12
C ASP A 53 9.60 4.97 -17.29
N GLY A 54 8.41 4.40 -17.07
CA GLY A 54 8.16 2.96 -17.15
C GLY A 54 8.43 2.20 -15.85
N SER A 55 8.89 2.87 -14.78
CA SER A 55 9.02 2.26 -13.46
C SER A 55 7.65 1.96 -12.84
N VAL A 56 7.63 1.00 -11.92
CA VAL A 56 6.42 0.59 -11.18
C VAL A 56 6.74 0.49 -9.70
N GLY A 57 6.10 1.34 -8.91
CA GLY A 57 6.10 1.25 -7.45
C GLY A 57 4.89 0.47 -6.96
N TRP A 58 5.04 -0.39 -5.96
CA TRP A 58 3.91 -1.07 -5.34
C TRP A 58 4.12 -1.23 -3.83
N TYR A 59 3.02 -1.26 -3.09
CA TYR A 59 3.05 -1.58 -1.66
C TYR A 59 1.76 -2.26 -1.23
N GLU A 60 1.85 -2.97 -0.10
CA GLU A 60 0.72 -3.54 0.60
C GLU A 60 0.60 -2.89 1.98
N ALA A 61 -0.61 -2.52 2.34
CA ALA A 61 -0.90 -1.94 3.63
C ALA A 61 -2.08 -2.67 4.25
N GLY A 62 -1.89 -3.08 5.51
CA GLY A 62 -2.96 -3.66 6.29
C GLY A 62 -2.86 -3.27 7.75
N TRP A 63 -3.99 -3.28 8.45
CA TRP A 63 -4.07 -3.00 9.88
C TRP A 63 -5.00 -3.99 10.57
N GLY A 64 -5.01 -3.92 11.91
CA GLY A 64 -5.59 -4.93 12.78
C GLY A 64 -7.08 -5.25 12.53
N PRO A 65 -7.58 -6.42 12.99
CA PRO A 65 -6.86 -7.46 13.76
C PRO A 65 -5.68 -8.08 12.99
N MET A 66 -4.61 -8.44 13.70
CA MET A 66 -3.30 -8.74 13.09
C MET A 66 -3.45 -9.76 11.95
N ILE A 67 -3.06 -9.33 10.75
CA ILE A 67 -3.11 -10.16 9.54
C ILE A 67 -2.04 -11.28 9.60
N SER A 68 -0.98 -11.08 10.38
CA SER A 68 0.09 -12.06 10.59
C SER A 68 0.40 -12.21 12.07
N GLU A 69 0.63 -13.45 12.52
CA GLU A 69 1.12 -13.74 13.88
C GLU A 69 2.62 -13.46 14.04
N THR A 70 3.35 -13.30 12.92
CA THR A 70 4.79 -13.05 12.88
C THR A 70 5.10 -11.77 12.11
N ALA A 71 5.99 -10.93 12.64
CA ALA A 71 6.45 -9.71 11.98
C ALA A 71 7.95 -9.80 11.64
N PHE A 72 8.30 -9.41 10.41
CA PHE A 72 9.68 -9.26 9.95
C PHE A 72 9.87 -7.84 9.42
N PHE A 73 11.04 -7.25 9.69
CA PHE A 73 11.42 -5.95 9.15
C PHE A 73 12.39 -6.16 7.98
N VAL A 74 11.91 -5.95 6.75
CA VAL A 74 12.76 -5.84 5.57
C VAL A 74 12.87 -4.34 5.26
N LYS A 75 14.10 -3.82 5.23
CA LYS A 75 14.39 -2.37 5.11
C LYS A 75 14.98 -1.97 3.76
N ASP A 76 15.13 -2.91 2.86
CA ASP A 76 15.77 -2.67 1.57
C ASP A 76 14.73 -2.25 0.53
N VAL A 77 15.11 -1.27 -0.29
CA VAL A 77 14.42 -0.94 -1.54
C VAL A 77 15.07 -1.78 -2.62
N ILE A 78 14.25 -2.52 -3.38
CA ILE A 78 14.70 -3.43 -4.44
C ILE A 78 14.48 -2.77 -5.80
#